data_AF-B0E5R3-F1
#
_entry.id   AF-B0E5R3-F1
#
_cell.length_a   1.000
_cell.length_b   1.000
_cell.length_c   1.000
_cell.angle_alpha   90.00
_cell.angle_beta   90.00
_cell.angle_gamma   90.00
#
_symmetry.space_group_name_H-M   'P 1'
#
loop_
_entity.id
_entity.type
_entity.pdbx_description
1 polymer ?
#
loop_
_entity_poly.entity_id
_entity_poly.type
_entity_poly.pdbx_seq_one_letter_code
_entity_poly.pdbx_strand_id
1 'polypeptide(L)'
;QEWPSGPRRQFKVLFSSEAWVRTPPLAFYYILSLCTLLYLYICHLSLYNLCYILNFIISTFLLFYFIPLYLYLYIYLYIYITLYLYYFIIPYLLFIFILPYIYIYSFFYIYYTFYIYYTFYIYIFQLFIFIYFNFLYIYYTFFLYYIYLHPWKAS
;
A
#
# COMPACT_ATOMS: atom_id res chain seq x y z
N GLN A 1 -63.51 49.15 -32.85
CA GLN A 1 -62.27 49.94 -33.05
C GLN A 1 -61.11 48.99 -32.76
N GLU A 2 -60.38 48.57 -33.79
CA GLU A 2 -59.33 47.54 -33.65
C GLU A 2 -58.08 48.11 -32.98
N TRP A 3 -57.59 47.41 -31.96
CA TRP A 3 -56.36 47.80 -31.27
C TRP A 3 -55.14 47.56 -32.16
N PRO A 4 -54.18 48.50 -32.22
CA PRO A 4 -53.01 48.35 -33.09
C PRO A 4 -52.18 47.14 -32.66
N SER A 5 -51.89 46.24 -33.60
CA SER A 5 -51.01 45.09 -33.37
C SER A 5 -49.55 45.51 -33.46
N GLY A 6 -48.88 45.53 -32.30
CA GLY A 6 -47.42 45.72 -32.19
C GLY A 6 -47.04 46.68 -31.05
N PRO A 7 -46.05 46.32 -30.20
CA PRO A 7 -45.76 47.04 -28.97
C PRO A 7 -45.38 48.50 -29.23
N ARG A 8 -44.55 48.78 -30.24
CA ARG A 8 -44.17 50.16 -30.60
C ARG A 8 -45.36 51.05 -30.99
N ARG A 9 -46.38 50.48 -31.66
CA ARG A 9 -47.58 51.23 -32.07
C ARG A 9 -48.57 51.38 -30.92
N GLN A 10 -48.69 50.36 -30.06
CA GLN A 10 -49.47 50.43 -28.82
C GLN A 10 -48.90 51.49 -27.87
N PHE A 11 -47.57 51.53 -27.69
CA PHE A 11 -46.88 52.57 -26.93
C PHE A 11 -47.13 53.95 -27.54
N LYS A 12 -46.97 54.13 -28.85
CA LYS A 12 -47.23 55.43 -29.50
C LYS A 12 -48.66 55.92 -29.28
N VAL A 13 -49.66 55.03 -29.38
CA VAL A 13 -51.09 55.39 -29.17
C VAL A 13 -51.40 55.66 -27.71
N LEU A 14 -50.83 54.88 -26.77
CA LEU A 14 -50.92 55.17 -25.34
C LEU A 14 -50.40 56.57 -25.06
N PHE A 15 -49.17 56.89 -25.47
CA PHE A 15 -48.50 58.17 -25.20
C PHE A 15 -48.98 59.37 -26.05
N SER A 16 -49.74 59.16 -27.14
CA SER A 16 -50.29 60.23 -27.98
C SER A 16 -51.75 60.58 -27.68
N SER A 17 -52.40 59.88 -26.75
CA SER A 17 -53.80 60.12 -26.41
C SER A 17 -53.94 61.27 -25.41
N GLU A 18 -54.87 62.21 -25.66
CA GLU A 18 -55.30 63.25 -24.69
C GLU A 18 -55.76 62.67 -23.32
N ALA A 19 -55.87 61.35 -23.19
CA ALA A 19 -56.22 60.64 -21.96
C ALA A 19 -55.18 60.84 -20.83
N TRP A 20 -53.90 61.08 -21.16
CA TRP A 20 -52.88 61.39 -20.15
C TRP A 20 -53.15 62.72 -19.44
N VAL A 21 -53.73 63.68 -20.17
CA VAL A 21 -54.09 65.00 -19.63
C VAL A 21 -55.41 64.96 -18.86
N ARG A 22 -56.36 64.10 -19.28
CA ARG A 22 -57.71 64.01 -18.69
C ARG A 22 -57.81 63.08 -17.49
N THR A 23 -56.91 62.11 -17.32
CA THR A 23 -56.88 61.21 -16.15
C THR A 23 -55.46 61.09 -15.55
N PRO A 24 -54.95 62.15 -14.91
CA PRO A 24 -53.63 62.17 -14.29
C PRO A 24 -53.36 61.03 -13.27
N PRO A 25 -54.31 60.53 -12.46
CA PRO A 25 -53.99 59.46 -11.51
C PRO A 25 -53.65 58.13 -12.19
N LEU A 26 -54.31 57.78 -13.30
CA LEU A 26 -54.04 56.52 -14.02
C LEU A 26 -52.65 56.51 -14.65
N ALA A 27 -52.25 57.62 -15.28
CA ALA A 27 -50.91 57.81 -15.82
C ALA A 27 -49.83 57.67 -14.73
N PHE A 28 -50.07 58.22 -13.53
CA PHE A 28 -49.18 58.08 -12.38
C PHE A 28 -49.05 56.63 -11.92
N TYR A 29 -50.16 55.87 -11.85
CA TYR A 29 -50.11 54.45 -11.50
C TYR A 29 -49.33 53.60 -12.52
N TYR A 30 -49.43 53.91 -13.81
CA TYR A 30 -48.65 53.22 -14.84
C TYR A 30 -47.15 53.50 -14.74
N ILE A 31 -46.74 54.75 -14.48
CA ILE A 31 -45.34 55.10 -14.26
C ILE A 31 -44.81 54.41 -12.99
N LEU A 32 -45.57 54.43 -11.90
CA LEU A 32 -45.20 53.77 -10.65
C LEU A 32 -45.06 52.25 -10.83
N SER A 33 -45.98 51.62 -11.58
CA SER A 33 -45.91 50.19 -11.91
C SER A 33 -44.68 49.83 -12.75
N LEU A 34 -44.30 50.69 -13.70
CA LEU A 34 -43.13 50.47 -14.53
C LEU A 34 -41.82 50.68 -13.74
N CYS A 35 -41.77 51.69 -12.88
CA CYS A 35 -40.65 51.93 -11.97
C CYS A 35 -40.48 50.79 -10.95
N THR A 36 -41.57 50.24 -10.41
CA THR A 36 -41.52 49.11 -9.47
C THR A 36 -41.04 47.83 -10.17
N LEU A 37 -41.48 47.56 -11.40
CA LEU A 37 -40.97 46.43 -12.19
C LEU A 37 -39.47 46.58 -12.52
N LEU A 38 -39.03 47.77 -12.92
CA LEU A 38 -37.60 48.05 -13.16
C LEU A 38 -36.77 47.91 -11.88
N TYR A 39 -37.27 48.42 -10.76
CA TYR A 39 -36.61 48.29 -9.46
C TYR A 39 -36.48 46.82 -9.04
N LEU A 40 -37.56 46.04 -9.15
CA LEU A 40 -37.55 44.61 -8.86
C LEU A 40 -36.60 43.84 -9.78
N TYR A 41 -36.54 44.20 -11.06
CA TYR A 41 -35.60 43.60 -12.01
C TYR A 41 -34.13 43.89 -11.64
N ILE A 42 -33.81 45.13 -11.29
CA ILE A 42 -32.46 45.53 -10.84
C ILE A 42 -32.09 44.81 -9.53
N CYS A 43 -33.03 44.72 -8.58
CA CYS A 43 -32.84 43.99 -7.33
C CYS A 43 -32.64 42.48 -7.54
N HIS A 44 -33.39 41.88 -8.46
CA HIS A 44 -33.20 40.47 -8.79
C HIS A 44 -31.82 40.22 -9.43
N LEU A 45 -31.38 41.10 -10.33
CA LEU A 45 -30.06 41.01 -10.95
C LEU A 45 -28.93 41.17 -9.93
N SER A 46 -29.06 42.09 -8.97
CA SER A 46 -28.05 42.30 -7.92
C SER A 46 -27.99 41.12 -6.95
N LEU A 47 -29.13 40.55 -6.55
CA LEU A 47 -29.18 39.33 -5.75
C LEU A 47 -28.58 38.14 -6.48
N TYR A 48 -28.89 37.97 -7.77
CA TYR A 48 -28.32 36.90 -8.60
C TYR A 48 -26.79 37.00 -8.68
N ASN A 49 -26.26 38.20 -8.90
CA ASN A 49 -24.81 38.44 -8.91
C ASN A 49 -24.16 38.18 -7.55
N LEU A 50 -24.84 38.53 -6.45
CA LEU A 50 -24.36 38.25 -5.10
C LEU A 50 -24.33 36.74 -4.81
N CYS A 51 -25.37 36.00 -5.19
CA CYS A 51 -25.40 34.55 -5.11
C CYS A 51 -24.30 33.90 -5.97
N TYR A 52 -24.04 34.42 -7.17
CA TYR A 52 -22.97 33.94 -8.03
C TYR A 52 -21.59 34.13 -7.40
N ILE A 53 -21.31 35.32 -6.84
CA ILE A 53 -20.04 35.61 -6.16
C ILE A 53 -19.87 34.72 -4.93
N LEU A 54 -20.92 34.53 -4.12
CA LEU A 54 -20.87 33.63 -2.96
C LEU A 54 -20.61 32.19 -3.36
N ASN A 55 -21.27 31.68 -4.41
CA ASN A 55 -21.02 30.33 -4.92
C ASN A 55 -19.59 30.18 -5.45
N PHE A 56 -19.04 31.20 -6.10
CA PHE A 56 -17.65 31.21 -6.53
C PHE A 56 -16.68 31.14 -5.35
N ILE A 57 -16.92 31.91 -4.28
CA ILE A 57 -16.10 31.89 -3.05
C ILE A 57 -16.19 30.51 -2.35
N ILE A 58 -17.39 29.95 -2.22
CA ILE A 58 -17.59 28.64 -1.60
C ILE A 58 -16.90 27.54 -2.42
N SER A 59 -17.08 27.54 -3.74
CA SER A 59 -16.46 26.55 -4.62
C SER A 59 -14.94 26.63 -4.61
N THR A 60 -14.37 27.83 -4.59
CA THR A 60 -12.91 28.02 -4.51
C THR A 60 -12.37 27.58 -3.15
N PHE A 61 -13.05 27.92 -2.04
CA PHE A 61 -12.68 27.47 -0.70
C PHE A 61 -12.70 25.95 -0.58
N LEU A 62 -13.76 25.28 -1.06
CA LEU A 62 -13.85 23.83 -1.07
C LEU A 62 -12.69 23.21 -1.88
N LEU A 63 -12.37 23.77 -3.05
CA LEU A 63 -11.29 23.28 -3.90
C LEU A 63 -9.92 23.42 -3.22
N PHE A 64 -9.62 24.58 -2.62
CA PHE A 64 -8.37 24.80 -1.89
C PHE A 64 -8.26 23.99 -0.60
N TYR A 65 -9.38 23.56 -0.02
CA TYR A 65 -9.38 22.70 1.16
C TYR A 65 -9.23 21.20 0.80
N PHE A 66 -10.00 20.72 -0.17
CA PHE A 66 -10.02 19.30 -0.52
C PHE A 66 -8.79 18.84 -1.27
N ILE A 67 -8.18 19.67 -2.13
CA ILE A 67 -6.98 19.27 -2.89
C ILE A 67 -5.80 18.95 -1.96
N PRO A 68 -5.40 19.82 -1.01
CA PRO A 68 -4.34 19.51 -0.06
C PRO A 68 -4.68 18.33 0.85
N LEU A 69 -5.93 18.21 1.30
CA LEU A 69 -6.38 17.11 2.14
C LEU A 69 -6.24 15.76 1.40
N TYR A 70 -6.70 15.70 0.15
CA TYR A 70 -6.58 14.51 -0.68
C TYR A 70 -5.11 14.13 -0.93
N LEU A 71 -4.28 15.13 -1.24
CA LEU A 71 -2.85 14.93 -1.47
C LEU A 71 -2.12 14.46 -0.20
N TYR A 72 -2.48 15.01 0.97
CA TYR A 72 -1.97 14.58 2.26
C TYR A 72 -2.32 13.12 2.56
N LEU A 73 -3.60 12.73 2.38
CA LEU A 73 -4.06 11.36 2.58
C LEU A 73 -3.36 10.38 1.62
N TYR A 74 -3.19 10.77 0.36
CA TYR A 74 -2.49 9.96 -0.63
C TYR A 74 -1.02 9.72 -0.25
N ILE A 75 -0.29 10.78 0.16
CA ILE A 75 1.10 10.67 0.60
C ILE A 75 1.20 9.80 1.86
N TYR A 76 0.32 10.02 2.84
CA TYR A 76 0.31 9.24 4.07
C TYR A 76 0.08 7.75 3.80
N LEU A 77 -0.91 7.42 2.96
CA LEU A 77 -1.19 6.04 2.56
C LEU A 77 -0.01 5.41 1.82
N TYR A 78 0.63 6.16 0.91
CA TYR A 78 1.80 5.71 0.17
C TYR A 78 2.98 5.39 1.10
N ILE A 79 3.27 6.27 2.06
CA ILE A 79 4.32 6.04 3.07
C ILE A 79 3.98 4.80 3.89
N TYR A 80 2.74 4.68 4.37
CA TYR A 80 2.30 3.53 5.17
C TYR A 80 2.48 2.20 4.42
N ILE A 81 2.04 2.12 3.16
CA ILE A 81 2.19 0.91 2.33
C ILE A 81 3.68 0.59 2.11
N THR A 82 4.48 1.60 1.81
CA THR A 82 5.93 1.43 1.60
C THR A 82 6.62 0.90 2.85
N LEU A 83 6.31 1.47 4.01
CA LEU A 83 6.83 1.01 5.30
C LEU A 83 6.37 -0.42 5.60
N TYR A 84 5.10 -0.75 5.35
CA TYR A 84 4.59 -2.08 5.57
C TYR A 84 5.31 -3.13 4.71
N LEU A 85 5.49 -2.85 3.42
CA LEU A 85 6.24 -3.71 2.52
C LEU A 85 7.70 -3.89 2.97
N TYR A 86 8.37 -2.80 3.33
CA TYR A 86 9.78 -2.81 3.67
C TYR A 86 10.06 -3.51 5.01
N TYR A 87 9.27 -3.22 6.04
CA TYR A 87 9.52 -3.73 7.39
C TYR A 87 8.91 -5.11 7.65
N PHE A 88 7.82 -5.48 6.97
CA PHE A 88 7.15 -6.76 7.23
C PHE A 88 7.38 -7.78 6.12
N ILE A 89 7.09 -7.43 4.86
CA ILE A 89 7.07 -8.41 3.78
C ILE A 89 8.49 -8.87 3.41
N ILE A 90 9.44 -7.96 3.24
CA ILE A 90 10.81 -8.32 2.84
C ILE A 90 11.51 -9.19 3.91
N PRO A 91 11.51 -8.83 5.21
CA PRO A 91 12.16 -9.66 6.24
C PRO A 91 11.48 -11.00 6.44
N TYR A 92 10.14 -11.04 6.33
CA TYR A 92 9.38 -12.27 6.44
C TYR A 92 9.70 -13.25 5.30
N LEU A 93 9.79 -12.75 4.06
CA LEU A 93 10.21 -13.58 2.93
C LEU A 93 11.64 -14.08 3.11
N LEU A 94 12.57 -13.23 3.54
CA LEU A 94 13.95 -13.65 3.85
C LEU A 94 13.97 -14.75 4.92
N PHE A 95 13.17 -14.62 5.97
CA PHE A 95 13.06 -15.63 7.02
C PHE A 95 12.57 -16.98 6.48
N ILE A 96 11.54 -16.99 5.62
CA ILE A 96 11.01 -18.23 5.01
C ILE A 96 12.06 -18.94 4.16
N PHE A 97 12.93 -18.22 3.45
CA PHE A 97 13.95 -18.85 2.62
C PHE A 97 15.19 -19.29 3.39
N ILE A 98 15.63 -18.51 4.39
CA ILE A 98 16.85 -18.79 5.15
C ILE A 98 16.64 -19.93 6.16
N LEU A 99 15.46 -19.96 6.80
CA LEU A 99 15.20 -20.91 7.88
C LEU A 99 15.31 -22.39 7.43
N PRO A 100 14.67 -22.85 6.34
CA PRO A 100 14.79 -24.23 5.86
C PRO A 100 16.23 -24.58 5.47
N TYR A 101 16.97 -23.63 4.91
CA TYR A 101 18.36 -23.83 4.53
C TYR A 101 19.24 -24.13 5.76
N ILE A 102 19.06 -23.38 6.85
CA ILE A 102 19.78 -23.63 8.12
C ILE A 102 19.42 -25.02 8.67
N TYR A 103 18.14 -25.43 8.62
CA TYR A 103 17.72 -26.74 9.08
C TYR A 103 18.34 -27.88 8.27
N ILE A 104 18.34 -27.78 6.94
CA ILE A 104 18.94 -28.79 6.07
C ILE A 104 20.46 -28.87 6.31
N TYR A 105 21.13 -27.72 6.38
CA TYR A 105 22.57 -27.67 6.61
C TYR A 105 22.97 -28.26 7.97
N SER A 106 22.24 -27.92 9.04
CA SER A 106 22.50 -28.46 10.38
C SER A 106 22.24 -29.97 10.45
N PHE A 107 21.24 -30.49 9.75
CA PHE A 107 21.02 -31.93 9.64
C PHE A 107 22.21 -32.65 8.99
N PHE A 108 22.68 -32.14 7.84
CA PHE A 108 23.85 -32.71 7.16
C PHE A 108 25.12 -32.61 8.00
N TYR A 109 25.30 -31.51 8.72
CA TYR A 109 26.44 -31.34 9.63
C TYR A 109 26.45 -32.42 10.72
N ILE A 110 25.33 -32.60 11.42
CA ILE A 110 25.20 -33.63 12.46
C ILE A 110 25.49 -35.02 11.88
N TYR A 111 24.87 -35.35 10.74
CA TYR A 111 25.08 -36.63 10.07
C TYR A 111 26.55 -36.87 9.72
N TYR A 112 27.23 -35.87 9.15
CA TYR A 112 28.64 -35.98 8.77
C TYR A 112 29.56 -36.15 9.98
N THR A 113 29.29 -35.41 11.06
CA THR A 113 30.01 -35.55 12.33
C THR A 113 29.90 -36.97 12.89
N PHE A 114 28.68 -37.54 12.92
CA PHE A 114 28.49 -38.94 13.33
C PHE A 114 29.25 -39.93 12.44
N TYR A 115 29.25 -39.72 11.13
CA TYR A 115 29.96 -40.57 10.19
C TYR A 115 31.48 -40.59 10.43
N ILE A 116 32.09 -39.43 10.68
CA ILE A 116 33.53 -39.33 11.01
C ILE A 116 33.84 -40.08 12.32
N TYR A 117 33.05 -39.86 13.36
CA TYR A 117 33.26 -40.56 14.63
C TYR A 117 33.14 -42.08 14.47
N TYR A 118 32.12 -42.54 13.75
CA TYR A 118 31.91 -43.96 13.52
C TYR A 118 33.06 -44.60 12.74
N THR A 119 33.50 -43.96 11.65
CA THR A 119 34.65 -44.45 10.87
C THR A 119 35.94 -44.47 11.70
N PHE A 120 36.17 -43.46 12.54
CA PHE A 120 37.29 -43.44 13.47
C PHE A 120 37.27 -44.62 14.47
N TYR A 121 36.10 -44.96 15.03
CA TYR A 121 35.97 -46.13 15.91
C TYR A 121 36.27 -47.45 15.20
N ILE A 122 35.85 -47.62 13.95
CA ILE A 122 36.18 -48.80 13.14
C ILE A 122 37.70 -48.93 13.01
N TYR A 123 38.42 -47.84 12.70
CA TYR A 123 39.87 -47.89 12.56
C TYR A 123 40.59 -48.21 13.87
N ILE A 124 40.13 -47.67 15.01
CA ILE A 124 40.66 -48.04 16.33
C ILE A 124 40.45 -49.54 16.58
N PHE A 125 39.26 -50.06 16.31
CA PHE A 125 38.94 -51.46 16.50
C PHE A 125 39.80 -52.37 15.61
N GLN A 126 40.00 -51.99 14.36
CA GLN A 126 40.87 -52.71 13.43
C GLN A 126 42.33 -52.71 13.87
N LEU A 127 42.83 -51.58 14.38
CA LEU A 127 44.17 -51.49 14.98
C LEU A 127 44.31 -52.42 16.18
N PHE A 128 43.30 -52.47 17.06
CA PHE A 128 43.30 -53.36 18.21
C PHE A 128 43.36 -54.84 17.80
N ILE A 129 42.54 -55.24 16.82
CA ILE A 129 42.59 -56.60 16.25
C ILE A 129 43.99 -56.93 15.72
N PHE A 130 44.60 -56.00 14.97
CA PHE A 130 45.93 -56.20 14.40
C PHE A 130 47.00 -56.40 15.48
N ILE A 131 46.98 -55.57 16.54
CA ILE A 131 47.91 -55.71 17.67
C ILE A 131 47.72 -57.05 18.37
N TYR A 132 46.46 -57.46 18.61
CA TYR A 132 46.14 -58.73 19.25
C TYR A 132 46.66 -59.92 18.45
N PHE A 133 46.44 -59.95 17.13
CA PHE A 133 46.97 -61.03 16.28
C PHE A 133 48.50 -61.04 16.22
N ASN A 134 49.15 -59.88 16.21
CA ASN A 134 50.61 -59.81 16.31
C ASN A 134 51.11 -60.38 17.64
N PHE A 135 50.42 -60.07 18.74
CA PHE A 135 50.79 -60.63 20.05
C PHE A 135 50.64 -62.16 20.07
N LEU A 136 49.53 -62.68 19.53
CA LEU A 136 49.33 -64.12 19.36
C LEU A 136 50.42 -64.75 18.48
N TYR A 137 50.80 -64.08 17.38
CA TYR A 137 51.84 -64.56 16.48
C TYR A 137 53.22 -64.60 17.17
N ILE A 138 53.59 -63.55 17.90
CA ILE A 138 54.82 -63.51 18.71
C ILE A 138 54.78 -64.63 19.75
N TYR A 139 53.67 -64.78 20.48
CA TYR A 139 53.53 -65.85 21.48
C TYR A 139 53.68 -67.25 20.86
N TYR A 140 53.01 -67.51 19.73
CA TYR A 140 53.07 -68.79 19.06
C TYR A 140 54.46 -69.09 18.49
N THR A 141 55.14 -68.09 17.92
CA THR A 141 56.52 -68.25 17.45
C THR A 141 57.49 -68.52 18.58
N PHE A 142 57.36 -67.83 19.73
CA PHE A 142 58.12 -68.16 20.93
C PHE A 142 57.84 -69.59 21.42
N PHE A 143 56.59 -70.02 21.41
CA PHE A 143 56.21 -71.38 21.80
C PHE A 143 56.84 -72.45 20.88
N LEU A 144 56.75 -72.26 19.55
CA LEU A 144 57.40 -73.16 18.59
C LEU A 144 58.92 -73.18 18.75
N TYR A 145 59.53 -72.01 18.93
CA TYR A 145 60.96 -71.87 19.15
C TYR A 145 61.42 -72.57 20.44
N TYR A 146 60.63 -72.45 21.51
CA TYR A 146 60.86 -73.16 22.77
C TYR A 146 60.83 -74.68 22.58
N ILE A 147 59.83 -75.22 21.86
CA ILE A 147 59.77 -76.65 21.52
C ILE A 147 61.01 -77.08 20.72
N TYR A 148 61.44 -76.27 19.76
CA TYR A 148 62.60 -76.57 18.91
C TYR A 148 63.93 -76.56 19.68
N LEU A 149 64.11 -75.64 20.62
CA LEU A 149 65.33 -75.51 21.45
C LEU A 149 65.40 -76.47 22.63
N HIS A 150 64.26 -76.88 23.18
CA HIS A 150 64.16 -77.94 24.17
C HIS A 150 63.52 -79.21 23.59
N PRO A 151 64.12 -79.84 22.56
CA PRO A 151 63.58 -81.06 21.99
C PRO A 151 64.02 -82.27 22.83
N TRP A 152 63.87 -82.29 24.15
CA TRP A 152 64.38 -83.43 24.95
C TRP A 152 63.38 -83.95 25.99
N LYS A 153 63.09 -85.26 25.88
CA LYS A 153 62.06 -86.10 26.54
C LYS A 153 60.72 -86.27 25.80
N ALA A 154 60.75 -86.61 24.51
CA ALA A 154 59.80 -87.60 24.01
C ALA A 154 60.43 -88.97 24.27
N SER A 155 60.34 -89.47 25.50
CA SER A 155 60.56 -90.88 25.79
C SER A 155 59.33 -91.67 25.36
#